data_AF-A0A090DFG0-F1
#
_entry.id   AF-A0A090DFG0-F1
#
_cell.length_a   1.000
_cell.length_b   1.000
_cell.length_c   1.000
_cell.angle_alpha   90.00
_cell.angle_beta   90.00
_cell.angle_gamma   90.00
#
_symmetry.space_group_name_H-M   'P 1'
#
loop_
_entity.id
_entity.type
_entity.pdbx_description
1 polymer ?
#
loop_
_entity_poly.entity_id
_entity_poly.type
_entity_poly.pdbx_seq_one_letter_code
_entity_poly.pdbx_strand_id
1 'polypeptide(L)'
;MSIGDLANHAMIGFDGIMQNHRVAKWLRVAVPSARIVNRNTSMLGTLSAVKAGIGVAALPTTLGDAEETLVQLLPPAEELTRSWYLLTHPDLRKTTRIAAFVDHVLDDIPALRTALIG
;
A
#
# COMPACT_ATOMS: atom_id res chain seq x y z
N MET A 1 6.85 -19.19 -1.13
CA MET A 1 5.67 -19.08 -0.25
C MET A 1 4.48 -18.67 -1.10
N SER A 2 3.29 -19.20 -0.83
CA SER A 2 2.02 -18.85 -1.48
C SER A 2 1.18 -17.93 -0.58
N ILE A 3 0.13 -17.30 -1.12
CA ILE A 3 -0.84 -16.54 -0.32
C ILE A 3 -1.50 -17.44 0.75
N GLY A 4 -1.78 -18.71 0.42
CA GLY A 4 -2.38 -19.67 1.35
C GLY A 4 -1.49 -19.97 2.55
N ASP A 5 -0.17 -19.93 2.38
CA ASP A 5 0.79 -20.18 3.46
C ASP A 5 0.71 -19.10 4.56
N LEU A 6 0.19 -17.90 4.24
CA LEU A 6 -0.02 -16.83 5.22
C LEU A 6 -0.97 -17.23 6.37
N ALA A 7 -1.86 -18.20 6.14
CA ALA A 7 -2.73 -18.73 7.20
C ALA A 7 -1.94 -19.36 8.36
N ASN A 8 -0.70 -19.81 8.10
CA ASN A 8 0.19 -20.40 9.11
C ASN A 8 1.00 -19.35 9.89
N HIS A 9 0.84 -18.06 9.58
CA HIS A 9 1.60 -16.98 10.22
C HIS A 9 0.74 -16.15 11.19
N ALA A 10 1.42 -15.48 12.11
CA ALA A 10 0.81 -14.44 12.93
C ALA A 10 0.52 -13.23 12.03
N MET A 11 -0.75 -12.94 11.76
CA MET A 11 -1.12 -11.86 10.85
C MET A 11 -1.47 -10.60 11.64
N ILE A 12 -1.03 -9.44 11.13
CA ILE A 12 -1.48 -8.13 11.62
C ILE A 12 -2.65 -7.69 10.74
N GLY A 13 -3.78 -7.46 11.38
CA GLY A 13 -5.01 -7.00 10.76
C GLY A 13 -5.21 -5.49 10.89
N PHE A 14 -6.37 -5.06 10.43
CA PHE A 14 -6.76 -3.65 10.43
C PHE A 14 -8.05 -3.45 11.23
N ASP A 15 -8.17 -2.30 11.88
CA ASP A 15 -9.34 -1.89 12.65
C ASP A 15 -9.71 -0.41 12.40
N GLY A 16 -10.83 0.06 12.96
CA GLY A 16 -11.33 1.43 12.82
C GLY A 16 -11.47 1.85 11.36
N ILE A 17 -10.94 3.02 11.03
CA ILE A 17 -11.01 3.58 9.67
C ILE A 17 -10.36 2.67 8.62
N MET A 18 -9.34 1.89 9.02
CA MET A 18 -8.63 0.99 8.11
C MET A 18 -9.42 -0.27 7.76
N GLN A 19 -10.49 -0.62 8.48
CA GLN A 19 -11.32 -1.80 8.14
C GLN A 19 -11.90 -1.72 6.73
N ASN A 20 -12.19 -0.51 6.24
CA ASN A 20 -12.75 -0.28 4.93
C ASN A 20 -11.69 -0.12 3.82
N HIS A 21 -10.42 -0.04 4.20
CA HIS A 21 -9.31 0.05 3.25
C HIS A 21 -9.21 -1.24 2.44
N ARG A 22 -8.84 -1.14 1.16
CA ARG A 22 -8.77 -2.29 0.24
C ARG A 22 -7.89 -3.42 0.75
N VAL A 23 -6.76 -3.10 1.38
CA VAL A 23 -5.86 -4.10 2.00
C VAL A 23 -6.56 -4.95 3.06
N ALA A 24 -7.44 -4.34 3.87
CA ALA A 24 -8.18 -5.03 4.91
C ALA A 24 -9.26 -5.93 4.32
N LYS A 25 -9.89 -5.49 3.22
CA LYS A 25 -10.86 -6.31 2.47
C LYS A 25 -10.17 -7.46 1.75
N TRP A 26 -9.05 -7.19 1.09
CA TRP A 26 -8.22 -8.19 0.42
C TRP A 26 -7.78 -9.27 1.40
N LEU A 27 -7.25 -8.91 2.58
CA LEU A 27 -6.79 -9.89 3.56
C LEU A 27 -7.90 -10.87 3.96
N ARG A 28 -9.15 -10.40 4.13
CA ARG A 28 -10.30 -11.25 4.47
C ARG A 28 -10.66 -12.25 3.37
N VAL A 29 -10.40 -11.92 2.11
CA VAL A 29 -10.72 -12.77 0.95
C VAL A 29 -9.54 -13.68 0.59
N ALA A 30 -8.32 -13.13 0.56
CA ALA A 30 -7.11 -13.82 0.19
C ALA A 30 -6.67 -14.84 1.25
N VAL A 31 -6.90 -14.54 2.54
CA VAL A 31 -6.54 -15.41 3.66
C VAL A 31 -7.70 -15.50 4.67
N PRO A 32 -8.82 -16.16 4.34
CA PRO A 32 -10.02 -16.18 5.20
C PRO A 32 -9.76 -16.79 6.58
N SER A 33 -8.82 -17.73 6.68
CA SER A 33 -8.39 -18.39 7.92
C SER A 33 -7.21 -17.68 8.61
N ALA A 34 -6.93 -16.41 8.27
CA ALA A 34 -5.84 -15.66 8.87
C ALA A 34 -5.94 -15.57 10.39
N ARG A 35 -4.88 -15.98 11.09
CA ARG A 35 -4.75 -15.82 12.54
C ARG A 35 -4.32 -14.38 12.88
N ILE A 36 -5.30 -13.50 13.08
CA ILE A 36 -5.05 -12.09 13.43
C ILE A 36 -4.62 -11.97 14.90
N VAL A 37 -3.36 -11.58 15.15
CA VAL A 37 -2.78 -11.43 16.51
C VAL A 37 -2.73 -10.00 17.01
N ASN A 38 -2.85 -9.03 16.10
CA ASN A 38 -2.83 -7.61 16.39
C ASN A 38 -3.64 -6.87 15.33
N ARG A 39 -4.21 -5.73 15.68
CA ARG A 39 -4.92 -4.86 14.74
C ARG A 39 -4.48 -3.41 14.91
N ASN A 40 -4.34 -2.71 13.78
CA ASN A 40 -3.99 -1.30 13.77
C ASN A 40 -5.02 -0.47 13.00
N THR A 41 -5.14 0.79 13.40
CA THR A 41 -6.03 1.79 12.76
C THR A 41 -5.30 2.69 11.77
N SER A 42 -4.00 2.47 11.55
CA SER A 42 -3.16 3.24 10.61
C SER A 42 -2.09 2.36 9.97
N MET A 43 -1.62 2.74 8.78
CA MET A 43 -0.56 2.02 8.08
C MET A 43 0.78 2.07 8.82
N LEU A 44 1.11 3.23 9.41
CA LEU A 44 2.34 3.40 10.19
C LEU A 44 2.30 2.59 11.50
N GLY A 45 1.13 2.41 12.11
CA GLY A 45 0.97 1.50 13.25
C GLY A 45 1.21 0.05 12.85
N THR A 46 0.66 -0.37 11.71
CA THR A 46 0.94 -1.70 11.13
C THR A 46 2.43 -1.91 10.88
N LEU A 47 3.11 -0.94 10.26
CA LEU A 47 4.56 -0.99 10.03
C LEU A 47 5.32 -1.17 11.35
N SER A 48 4.97 -0.35 12.36
CA SER A 48 5.60 -0.41 13.68
C SER A 48 5.41 -1.79 14.34
N ALA A 49 4.23 -2.39 14.20
CA ALA A 49 3.95 -3.74 14.72
C ALA A 49 4.76 -4.83 14.00
N VAL A 50 4.94 -4.72 12.68
CA VAL A 50 5.81 -5.65 11.92
C VAL A 50 7.26 -5.52 12.39
N LYS A 51 7.79 -4.29 12.51
CA LYS A 51 9.16 -4.04 12.98
C LYS A 51 9.40 -4.53 14.41
N ALA A 52 8.37 -4.51 15.25
CA ALA A 52 8.41 -5.07 16.60
C ALA A 52 8.31 -6.61 16.64
N GLY A 53 8.20 -7.29 15.49
CA GLY A 53 8.12 -8.76 15.41
C GLY A 53 6.77 -9.35 15.81
N ILE A 54 5.70 -8.53 15.87
CA ILE A 54 4.36 -8.99 16.29
C ILE A 54 3.77 -9.98 15.28
N GLY A 55 4.08 -9.80 13.99
CA GLY A 55 3.57 -10.65 12.92
C GLY A 55 3.86 -10.09 11.54
N VAL A 56 3.22 -10.67 10.53
CA VAL A 56 3.35 -10.27 9.12
C VAL A 56 2.13 -9.44 8.70
N ALA A 57 2.34 -8.49 7.80
CA ALA A 57 1.29 -7.61 7.31
C ALA A 57 1.44 -7.33 5.82
N ALA A 58 0.31 -7.06 5.16
CA ALA A 58 0.34 -6.45 3.84
C ALA A 58 0.64 -4.96 3.97
N LEU A 59 1.72 -4.51 3.34
CA LEU A 59 2.21 -3.14 3.33
C LEU A 59 2.34 -2.63 1.89
N PRO A 60 2.21 -1.31 1.64
CA PRO A 60 2.66 -0.71 0.39
C PRO A 60 4.14 -1.04 0.17
N THR A 61 4.50 -1.43 -1.05
CA THR A 61 5.89 -1.81 -1.40
C THR A 61 6.86 -0.67 -1.10
N THR A 62 6.51 0.58 -1.42
CA THR A 62 7.34 1.76 -1.08
C THR A 62 7.62 1.91 0.41
N LEU A 63 6.67 1.50 1.27
CA LEU A 63 6.83 1.57 2.71
C LEU A 63 7.65 0.39 3.25
N GLY A 64 7.49 -0.80 2.66
CA GLY A 64 8.28 -1.98 3.01
C GLY A 64 9.73 -1.86 2.57
N ASP A 65 9.97 -1.41 1.34
CA ASP A 65 11.30 -1.28 0.73
C ASP A 65 12.16 -0.21 1.40
N ALA A 66 11.52 0.79 2.03
CA ALA A 66 12.22 1.81 2.81
C ALA A 66 12.77 1.29 4.14
N GLU A 67 12.45 0.06 4.54
CA GLU A 67 12.79 -0.51 5.84
C GLU A 67 13.76 -1.70 5.71
N GLU A 68 15.04 -1.45 5.96
CA GLU A 68 16.12 -2.45 5.82
C GLU A 68 15.94 -3.71 6.68
N THR A 69 15.18 -3.59 7.79
CA THR A 69 14.93 -4.70 8.72
C THR A 69 13.79 -5.61 8.27
N LEU A 70 13.07 -5.25 7.22
CA LEU A 70 11.94 -6.04 6.70
C LEU A 70 12.38 -6.89 5.53
N VAL A 71 11.71 -8.05 5.40
CA VAL A 71 11.87 -8.91 4.23
C VAL A 71 10.52 -9.09 3.56
N GLN A 72 10.51 -8.99 2.24
CA GLN A 72 9.31 -9.24 1.45
C GLN A 72 9.05 -10.75 1.35
N LEU A 73 7.88 -11.20 1.80
CA LEU A 73 7.53 -12.62 1.81
C LEU A 73 6.83 -13.10 0.54
N LEU A 74 6.10 -12.22 -0.14
CA LEU A 74 5.33 -12.48 -1.36
C LEU A 74 5.49 -11.34 -2.34
N PRO A 75 5.40 -11.58 -3.67
CA PRO A 75 5.33 -10.50 -4.64
C PRO A 75 4.11 -9.58 -4.37
N PRO A 76 4.14 -8.32 -4.83
CA PRO A 76 3.01 -7.41 -4.65
C PRO A 76 1.73 -8.02 -5.24
N ALA A 77 0.63 -7.99 -4.48
CA ALA A 77 -0.66 -8.49 -4.95
C ALA A 77 -1.22 -7.56 -6.03
N GLU A 78 -1.51 -8.09 -7.22
CA GLU A 78 -2.01 -7.30 -8.34
C GLU A 78 -3.33 -6.60 -8.01
N GLU A 79 -4.18 -7.23 -7.19
CA GLU A 79 -5.46 -6.67 -6.73
C GLU A 79 -5.28 -5.47 -5.79
N LEU A 80 -4.06 -5.29 -5.25
CA LEU A 80 -3.68 -4.16 -4.42
C LEU A 80 -2.91 -3.08 -5.18
N THR A 81 -2.55 -3.29 -6.45
CA THR A 81 -1.88 -2.29 -7.27
C THR A 81 -2.76 -1.05 -7.45
N ARG A 82 -2.14 0.14 -7.43
CA ARG A 82 -2.79 1.42 -7.73
C ARG A 82 -2.29 2.00 -9.04
N SER A 83 -3.23 2.54 -9.80
CA SER A 83 -2.93 3.53 -10.82
C SER A 83 -3.04 4.92 -10.21
N TRP A 84 -2.04 5.75 -10.44
CA TRP A 84 -2.09 7.17 -10.14
C TRP A 84 -2.61 7.92 -11.36
N TYR A 85 -3.49 8.88 -11.12
CA TYR A 85 -4.09 9.70 -12.17
C TYR A 85 -3.79 11.16 -11.91
N LEU A 86 -3.26 11.84 -12.92
CA LEU A 86 -3.16 13.29 -12.95
C LEU A 86 -4.39 13.83 -13.69
N LEU A 87 -5.29 14.47 -12.96
CA LEU A 87 -6.58 14.94 -13.48
C LEU A 87 -6.61 16.46 -13.56
N THR A 88 -7.11 16.98 -14.69
CA THR A 88 -7.39 18.40 -14.89
C THR A 88 -8.78 18.55 -15.51
N HIS A 89 -9.50 19.61 -15.14
CA HIS A 89 -10.79 19.91 -15.78
C HIS A 89 -10.55 20.21 -17.27
N PRO A 90 -11.39 19.71 -18.20
CA PRO A 90 -11.20 19.93 -19.64
C PRO A 90 -10.99 21.40 -20.02
N ASP A 91 -11.76 22.30 -19.43
CA ASP A 91 -11.68 23.75 -19.67
C ASP A 91 -10.35 24.37 -19.22
N LEU A 92 -9.72 23.75 -18.22
CA LEU A 92 -8.48 24.23 -17.61
C LEU A 92 -7.23 23.62 -18.25
N ARG A 93 -7.36 22.50 -18.95
CA ARG A 93 -6.24 21.73 -19.51
C ARG A 93 -5.33 22.55 -20.44
N LYS A 94 -5.89 23.53 -21.15
CA LYS A 94 -5.14 24.43 -22.06
C LYS A 94 -4.60 25.69 -21.39
N THR A 95 -4.87 25.90 -20.10
CA THR A 95 -4.33 27.06 -19.37
C THR A 95 -2.83 26.88 -19.23
N THR A 96 -2.03 27.86 -19.66
CA THR A 96 -0.57 27.76 -19.78
C THR A 96 0.10 27.21 -18.51
N ARG A 97 -0.24 27.72 -17.33
CA ARG A 97 0.33 27.24 -16.05
C ARG A 97 -0.04 25.79 -15.71
N ILE A 98 -1.21 25.33 -16.13
CA ILE A 98 -1.68 23.96 -15.87
C ILE A 98 -1.00 22.99 -16.82
N ALA A 99 -0.93 23.34 -18.11
CA ALA A 99 -0.19 22.57 -19.11
C ALA A 99 1.28 22.41 -18.69
N ALA A 100 1.95 23.52 -18.33
CA ALA A 100 3.35 23.47 -17.89
C ALA A 100 3.57 22.61 -16.64
N PHE A 101 2.66 22.64 -15.66
CA PHE A 101 2.74 21.76 -14.49
C PHE A 101 2.54 20.29 -14.87
N VAL A 102 1.55 19.99 -15.72
CA VAL A 102 1.30 18.64 -16.20
C VAL A 102 2.51 18.09 -16.95
N ASP A 103 3.09 18.87 -17.86
CA ASP A 103 4.29 18.49 -18.60
C ASP A 103 5.45 18.21 -17.63
N HIS A 104 5.71 19.11 -16.67
CA HIS A 104 6.74 18.91 -15.66
C HIS A 104 6.55 17.64 -14.81
N VAL A 105 5.31 17.36 -14.38
CA VAL A 105 4.97 16.16 -13.61
C VAL A 105 5.15 14.89 -14.46
N LEU A 106 4.86 14.95 -15.75
CA LEU A 106 5.03 13.83 -16.66
C LEU A 106 6.51 13.60 -17.05
N ASP A 107 7.33 14.64 -17.05
CA ASP A 107 8.77 14.55 -17.33
C ASP A 107 9.55 13.78 -16.24
N ASP A 108 9.05 13.77 -14.99
CA ASP A 108 9.67 13.03 -13.88
C ASP A 108 8.70 12.13 -13.10
N ILE A 109 8.01 11.26 -13.85
CA ILE A 109 7.19 10.18 -13.27
C ILE A 109 7.99 9.28 -12.31
N PRO A 110 9.26 8.89 -12.60
CA PRO A 110 10.02 8.03 -11.69
C PRO A 110 10.18 8.63 -10.29
N ALA A 111 10.55 9.91 -10.15
CA ALA A 111 10.69 10.53 -8.84
C ALA A 111 9.34 10.61 -8.09
N LEU A 112 8.26 10.89 -8.82
CA LEU A 112 6.91 10.92 -8.24
C LEU A 112 6.47 9.57 -7.72
N ARG A 113 6.79 8.47 -8.42
CA ARG A 113 6.43 7.11 -7.97
C ARG A 113 7.01 6.78 -6.59
N THR A 114 8.19 7.30 -6.27
CA THR A 114 8.82 7.13 -4.96
C THR A 114 8.11 7.95 -3.88
N ALA A 115 7.65 9.16 -4.21
CA ALA A 115 6.95 10.04 -3.26
C ALA A 115 5.46 9.66 -3.05
N LEU A 116 4.84 8.99 -4.03
CA LEU A 116 3.44 8.60 -4.00
C LEU A 116 3.27 7.26 -3.25
N ILE A 117 2.98 7.36 -1.95
CA ILE A 117 2.65 6.21 -1.11
C ILE A 117 1.21 5.75 -1.43
N GLY A 118 1.03 4.55 -1.97
CA GLY A 118 -0.31 3.96 -2.13
C GLY A 118 -0.43 2.72 -2.99
#